data_AF-A0A2D9WJX4-F1
#
_entry.id   AF-A0A2D9WJX4-F1
#
_cell.length_a   1.000
_cell.length_b   1.000
_cell.length_c   1.000
_cell.angle_alpha   90.00
_cell.angle_beta   90.00
_cell.angle_gamma   90.00
#
_symmetry.space_group_name_H-M   'P 1'
#
loop_
_entity.id
_entity.type
_entity.pdbx_description
1 polymer ?
#
loop_
_entity_poly.entity_id
_entity_poly.type
_entity_poly.pdbx_seq_one_letter_code
_entity_poly.pdbx_strand_id
1 'polypeptide(L)' 'MIDMQGERRERLLVFWLLASAFGIMFAVLSWIQEAGILPPADELGAWKGALAVATGLVLYWIVAREIPGGPGDA' A
#
# COMPACT_ATOMS: atom_id res chain seq x y z
N MET A 1 -17.55 -17.01 -23.51
CA MET A 1 -16.17 -17.37 -23.13
C MET A 1 -15.81 -16.47 -21.96
N ILE A 2 -15.74 -17.02 -20.74
CA ILE A 2 -15.37 -16.24 -19.55
C ILE A 2 -13.86 -16.01 -19.62
N ASP A 3 -13.42 -14.75 -19.69
CA ASP A 3 -12.00 -14.41 -19.66
C ASP A 3 -11.46 -14.49 -18.23
N MET A 4 -11.20 -15.72 -17.80
CA MET A 4 -10.62 -16.05 -16.49
C MET A 4 -9.17 -15.54 -16.31
N GLN A 5 -8.51 -15.11 -17.39
CA GLN A 5 -7.12 -14.65 -17.34
C GLN A 5 -7.05 -13.15 -17.03
N GLY A 6 -7.92 -12.34 -17.62
CA GLY A 6 -8.04 -10.91 -17.33
C GLY A 6 -8.35 -10.63 -15.85
N GLU A 7 -9.40 -11.25 -15.31
CA GLU A 7 -9.82 -11.05 -13.92
C GLU A 7 -8.73 -11.45 -12.90
N ARG A 8 -7.93 -12.48 -13.20
CA ARG A 8 -6.83 -12.91 -12.33
C ARG A 8 -5.71 -11.87 -12.29
N ARG A 9 -5.37 -11.28 -13.44
CA ARG A 9 -4.33 -10.25 -13.54
C ARG A 9 -4.71 -8.99 -12.79
N GLU A 10 -5.96 -8.53 -12.92
CA GLU A 10 -6.48 -7.38 -12.18
C GLU A 10 -6.40 -7.60 -10.66
N ARG A 11 -6.81 -8.78 -10.17
CA ARG A 11 -6.72 -9.10 -8.74
C ARG A 11 -5.28 -9.09 -8.23
N LEU A 12 -4.34 -9.62 -9.03
CA LEU A 12 -2.91 -9.60 -8.70
C LEU A 12 -2.35 -8.18 -8.70
N LEU A 13 -2.76 -7.34 -9.67
CA LEU A 13 -2.40 -5.93 -9.72
C LEU A 13 -2.88 -5.20 -8.47
N VAL A 14 -4.17 -5.32 -8.14
CA VAL A 14 -4.75 -4.68 -6.94
C VAL A 14 -4.03 -5.12 -5.68
N PHE A 15 -3.75 -6.43 -5.55
CA PHE A 15 -2.98 -6.96 -4.42
C PHE A 15 -1.57 -6.33 -4.35
N TRP A 16 -0.89 -6.21 -5.49
CA TRP A 16 0.42 -5.56 -5.56
C TRP A 16 0.40 -4.09 -5.22
N LEU A 17 -0.54 -3.34 -5.74
CA LEU A 17 -0.69 -1.92 -5.43
C LEU A 17 -0.98 -1.70 -3.94
N LEU A 18 -1.78 -2.56 -3.30
CA LEU A 18 -2.03 -2.51 -1.86
C LEU A 18 -0.77 -2.85 -1.05
N ALA A 19 -0.05 -3.90 -1.41
CA ALA A 19 1.19 -4.29 -0.73
C ALA A 19 2.27 -3.21 -0.86
N SER A 20 2.41 -2.60 -2.05
CA SER A 20 3.32 -1.48 -2.28
C SER A 20 2.91 -0.24 -1.48
N ALA A 21 1.63 0.12 -1.46
CA ALA A 21 1.15 1.29 -0.71
C ALA A 21 1.36 1.14 0.80
N PHE A 22 1.14 -0.06 1.34
CA PHE A 22 1.51 -0.40 2.71
C PHE A 22 3.01 -0.22 2.96
N GLY A 23 3.87 -0.79 2.10
CA GLY A 23 5.33 -0.71 2.27
C GLY A 23 5.86 0.72 2.22
N ILE A 24 5.35 1.53 1.29
CA ILE A 24 5.70 2.96 1.17
C ILE A 24 5.33 3.70 2.46
N MET A 25 4.12 3.53 2.96
CA MET A 25 3.70 4.22 4.19
C MET A 25 4.44 3.71 5.43
N PHE A 26 4.80 2.42 5.48
CA PHE A 26 5.64 1.89 6.55
C PHE A 26 7.02 2.56 6.55
N ALA A 27 7.63 2.78 5.37
CA ALA A 27 8.89 3.50 5.25
C ALA A 27 8.75 4.98 5.66
N VAL A 28 7.71 5.67 5.19
CA VAL A 28 7.42 7.07 5.59
C VAL A 28 7.27 7.19 7.10
N LEU A 29 6.48 6.32 7.74
CA LEU A 29 6.32 6.32 9.20
C LEU A 29 7.64 6.02 9.91
N SER A 30 8.51 5.18 9.32
CA SER A 30 9.85 4.92 9.87
C SER A 30 10.72 6.17 9.86
N TRP A 31 10.72 6.93 8.76
CA TRP A 31 11.44 8.21 8.70
C TRP A 31 10.88 9.26 9.66
N ILE A 32 9.56 9.31 9.86
CA ILE A 32 8.93 10.22 10.84
C ILE A 32 9.33 9.83 12.27
N GLN A 33 9.47 8.53 12.56
CA GLN A 33 10.00 8.07 13.85
C GLN A 33 11.48 8.44 14.01
N GLU A 34 12.31 8.24 12.99
CA GLU A 34 13.73 8.63 13.01
C GLU A 34 13.91 10.14 13.18
N ALA A 35 12.98 10.94 12.65
CA ALA A 35 12.95 12.40 12.84
C ALA A 35 12.50 12.84 14.24
N GLY A 36 12.11 11.92 15.13
CA GLY A 36 11.65 12.21 16.50
C GLY A 36 10.26 12.85 16.58
N ILE A 37 9.47 12.81 15.50
CA ILE A 37 8.12 13.38 15.44
C ILE A 37 7.08 12.39 15.99
N LEU A 38 7.30 11.09 15.77
CA LEU A 38 6.50 10.01 16.34
C LEU A 38 7.19 9.39 17.56
N PRO A 39 6.43 8.83 18.52
CA PRO A 39 6.98 8.09 19.64
C PRO A 39 7.98 7.00 19.20
N PRO A 40 8.91 6.61 20.09
CA PRO A 40 9.87 5.55 19.80
C PRO A 40 9.17 4.24 19.42
N ALA A 41 9.83 3.42 18.59
CA ALA A 41 9.30 2.14 18.16
C ALA A 41 8.96 1.19 19.33
N ASP A 42 9.63 1.37 20.47
CA ASP A 42 9.45 0.60 21.70
C ASP A 42 8.05 0.79 22.31
N GLU A 43 7.43 1.96 22.10
CA GLU A 43 6.07 2.26 22.56
C GLU A 43 5.02 1.97 21.48
N LEU A 44 5.38 2.16 20.20
CA LEU A 44 4.45 1.96 19.08
C LEU A 44 4.26 0.50 18.70
N GLY A 45 5.24 -0.37 18.90
CA GLY A 45 5.12 -1.83 18.66
C GLY A 45 4.34 -2.20 17.39
N ALA A 46 3.34 -3.08 17.52
CA ALA A 46 2.46 -3.50 16.42
C ALA A 46 1.53 -2.37 15.90
N TRP A 47 1.35 -1.28 16.65
CA TRP A 47 0.50 -0.16 16.26
C TRP A 47 1.06 0.59 15.05
N LYS A 48 2.39 0.63 14.88
CA LYS A 48 3.02 1.16 13.66
C LYS A 48 2.54 0.40 12.41
N GLY A 49 2.42 -0.92 12.49
CA GLY A 49 1.92 -1.74 11.39
C GLY A 49 0.46 -1.40 11.06
N ALA A 50 -0.38 -1.25 12.08
CA ALA A 50 -1.78 -0.84 11.91
C ALA A 50 -1.91 0.56 11.29
N LEU A 51 -1.09 1.51 11.73
CA LEU A 51 -1.01 2.85 11.14
C LEU A 51 -0.56 2.78 9.67
N ALA A 52 0.47 2.00 9.37
CA ALA A 52 0.96 1.82 8.01
C ALA A 52 -0.12 1.22 7.08
N VAL A 53 -0.93 0.27 7.57
CA VAL A 53 -2.09 -0.25 6.82
C VAL A 53 -3.12 0.85 6.60
N ALA A 54 -3.53 1.57 7.64
CA ALA A 54 -4.53 2.63 7.53
C ALA A 54 -4.09 3.72 6.54
N THR A 55 -2.87 4.24 6.69
CA THR A 55 -2.33 5.25 5.78
C THR A 55 -2.03 4.69 4.39
N GLY A 56 -1.65 3.42 4.28
CA GLY A 56 -1.41 2.74 3.01
C GLY A 56 -2.69 2.56 2.20
N LEU A 57 -3.83 2.31 2.87
CA LEU A 57 -5.15 2.29 2.22
C LEU A 57 -5.53 3.67 1.67
N VAL A 58 -5.24 4.74 2.42
CA VAL A 58 -5.44 6.12 1.94
C VAL A 58 -4.57 6.39 0.71
N LEU A 59 -3.29 6.02 0.74
CA LEU A 59 -2.38 6.18 -0.39
C LEU A 59 -2.84 5.37 -1.62
N TYR A 60 -3.30 4.13 -1.41
CA TYR A 60 -3.86 3.30 -2.48
C TYR A 60 -5.06 3.99 -3.13
N TRP A 61 -5.98 4.51 -2.32
CA TRP A 61 -7.21 5.12 -2.84
C TRP A 61 -6.94 6.42 -3.63
N ILE A 62 -5.99 7.24 -3.20
CA ILE A 62 -5.66 8.53 -3.83
C ILE A 62 -4.80 8.35 -5.08
N VAL A 63 -3.81 7.44 -5.04
CA VAL A 63 -2.77 7.36 -6.08
C VAL A 63 -2.86 6.07 -6.88
N ALA A 64 -2.90 4.93 -6.19
CA ALA A 64 -2.66 3.64 -6.84
C ALA A 64 -3.89 3.09 -7.57
N ARG A 65 -5.10 3.44 -7.14
CA ARG A 65 -6.36 2.88 -7.65
C ARG A 65 -6.55 3.08 -9.17
N GLU A 66 -5.97 4.13 -9.74
CA GLU A 66 -6.13 4.47 -11.16
C GLU A 66 -4.90 4.11 -12.01
N ILE A 67 -3.92 3.39 -11.44
CA ILE A 67 -2.73 2.97 -12.17
C ILE A 67 -3.05 1.74 -13.05
N PRO A 68 -2.87 1.82 -14.38
CA PRO A 68 -3.07 0.68 -15.27
C PRO A 68 -1.96 -0.36 -15.10
N GLY A 69 -2.29 -1.63 -15.36
CA GLY A 69 -1.37 -2.75 -15.20
C GLY A 69 -0.37 -2.96 -16.34
N GLY A 70 -0.63 -2.40 -17.52
CA GLY A 70 0.26 -2.45 -18.67
C GLY A 70 -0.45 -2.24 -20.01
N PRO A 71 0.28 -2.37 -21.14
CA PRO A 71 -0.30 -2.22 -22.47
C PRO A 71 -1.40 -3.28 -22.71
N GLY A 72 -2.64 -2.82 -22.92
CA GLY A 72 -3.83 -3.67 -23.13
C GLY A 72 -4.91 -3.55 -22.06
N ASP A 73 -4.67 -2.82 -20.97
CA ASP A 73 -5.62 -2.64 -19.85
C ASP A 73 -6.45 -1.34 -19.94
N ALA A 74 -6.53 -0.70 -21.13
CA ALA A 74 -7.21 0.57 -21.39
C ALA A 74 -8.23 0.47 -22.53
#